data_AF-A0AAW1C355-F1
#
_entry.id   AF-A0AAW1C355-F1
#
_cell.length_a   1.000
_cell.length_b   1.000
_cell.length_c   1.000
_cell.angle_alpha   90.00
_cell.angle_beta   90.00
_cell.angle_gamma   90.00
#
_symmetry.space_group_name_H-M   'P 1'
#
loop_
_entity.id
_entity.type
_entity.pdbx_description
1 polymer ?
#
loop_
_entity_poly.entity_id
_entity_poly.type
_entity_poly.pdbx_seq_one_letter_code
_entity_poly.pdbx_strand_id
1 'polypeptide(L)'
;MIQLGNIISARRECSLWRGGRGGRGRRRRRRRGKRREEGGGGEEEEEEEEEEEEEEEEEEEEERRRRRRRRGRRGGGGGGEEEEEEEEEEEEEEEEDEEEEEEKRGGGGRGRLHLKLVGWSCAGTDANVSMIIWGEHGDSGTLALKESHKSNKFERNQLDVFYFPDIFSLGDLCKVRIWHDNKGIAPGWHLEYIDIEDALVDKIFRFQCDCWLAKDEADGQIIRELACANNDILELKERTSYEILTITSNKPEAESKENVSIIFEGKRGRSKEFLLQNSSRKRRFLRGAADVFQFSSKNVDDIAAICVGHCPKDGKRLKAKADTYWHVQEIVITEMELGNKYFFRCNAKIPLRAKRGDHKVFECAKVIESFASKARSLVPVRYEVIVVTGSQKGSGTDAKVHVTLFGANGDSGQRRLKQRFRNPFERGSTDRFYLEILELGELKKVRIEHDSTGLSPGWLVERVEITNSATGIATNFPCGKWLDKKKGDRLTWRELFPRS
;
A
#
# COMPACT_ATOMS: atom_id res chain seq x y z
N MET A 1 -0.66 -30.98 -22.38
CA MET A 1 -1.28 -30.46 -23.63
C MET A 1 -2.40 -29.52 -23.21
N ILE A 2 -2.05 -28.27 -22.88
CA ILE A 2 -3.00 -27.18 -22.58
C ILE A 2 -2.39 -25.92 -23.19
N GLN A 3 -3.20 -25.24 -24.00
CA GLN A 3 -2.86 -24.18 -24.95
C GLN A 3 -2.80 -22.82 -24.23
N LEU A 4 -1.70 -22.09 -24.40
CA LEU A 4 -1.59 -20.67 -24.04
C LEU A 4 -2.10 -19.83 -25.22
N GLY A 5 -3.14 -19.03 -24.98
CA GLY A 5 -3.69 -18.07 -25.94
C GLY A 5 -3.10 -16.69 -25.70
N ASN A 6 -2.43 -16.15 -26.73
CA ASN A 6 -1.92 -14.78 -26.80
C ASN A 6 -3.07 -13.78 -26.95
N ILE A 7 -3.03 -12.68 -26.17
CA ILE A 7 -3.85 -11.49 -26.39
C ILE A 7 -3.00 -10.45 -27.11
N ILE A 8 -3.45 -10.05 -28.29
CA ILE A 8 -2.92 -8.96 -29.10
C ILE A 8 -3.73 -7.70 -28.77
N SER A 9 -3.08 -6.62 -28.32
CA SER A 9 -3.69 -5.30 -28.18
C SER A 9 -3.42 -4.45 -29.43
N ALA A 10 -4.47 -3.82 -29.96
CA ALA A 10 -4.45 -3.05 -31.20
C ALA A 10 -4.14 -1.57 -30.94
N ARG A 11 -3.13 -1.04 -31.63
CA ARG A 11 -2.75 0.39 -31.69
C ARG A 11 -3.74 1.21 -32.53
N ARG A 12 -4.06 2.43 -32.08
CA ARG A 12 -4.40 3.58 -32.96
C ARG A 12 -3.78 4.87 -32.43
N GLU A 13 -3.11 5.57 -33.34
CA GLU A 13 -2.40 6.85 -33.15
C GLU A 13 -3.35 8.06 -33.24
N CYS A 14 -3.01 9.16 -32.54
CA CYS A 14 -3.39 10.51 -32.95
C CYS A 14 -2.44 11.55 -32.35
N SER A 15 -2.13 12.57 -33.16
CA SER A 15 -0.95 13.41 -33.13
C SER A 15 -1.25 14.90 -32.87
N LEU A 16 -0.27 15.58 -32.24
CA LEU A 16 0.15 17.00 -32.34
C LEU A 16 -0.79 18.14 -31.87
N TRP A 17 -0.32 18.99 -30.94
CA TRP A 17 0.21 20.35 -31.19
C TRP A 17 0.64 21.06 -29.88
N ARG A 18 1.80 21.73 -29.91
CA ARG A 18 2.45 22.50 -28.80
C ARG A 18 2.38 24.01 -29.05
N GLY A 19 2.56 24.78 -27.97
CA GLY A 19 3.10 26.15 -27.96
C GLY A 19 2.37 27.05 -26.95
N GLY A 20 2.99 27.85 -26.09
CA GLY A 20 4.39 28.19 -25.84
C GLY A 20 4.46 29.48 -25.00
N ARG A 21 5.29 29.43 -23.94
CA ARG A 21 6.16 30.47 -23.34
C ARG A 21 5.65 31.84 -22.86
N GLY A 22 6.14 32.18 -21.66
CA GLY A 22 6.84 33.44 -21.33
C GLY A 22 6.05 34.44 -20.47
N GLY A 23 6.55 35.01 -19.38
CA GLY A 23 7.87 35.00 -18.75
C GLY A 23 8.12 36.33 -18.01
N ARG A 24 8.89 36.27 -16.91
CA ARG A 24 9.75 37.31 -16.28
C ARG A 24 9.03 38.56 -15.74
N GLY A 25 9.42 39.22 -14.66
CA GLY A 25 10.54 39.27 -13.71
C GLY A 25 10.27 40.53 -12.85
N ARG A 26 11.05 41.05 -11.91
CA ARG A 26 12.40 40.84 -11.41
C ARG A 26 12.57 41.89 -10.28
N ARG A 27 13.53 41.67 -9.36
CA ARG A 27 14.39 42.69 -8.67
C ARG A 27 13.80 43.50 -7.50
N ARG A 28 14.55 43.90 -6.46
CA ARG A 28 15.87 43.55 -5.87
C ARG A 28 16.08 44.48 -4.63
N ARG A 29 17.12 44.15 -3.84
CA ARG A 29 17.93 45.01 -2.90
C ARG A 29 17.41 45.21 -1.46
N ARG A 30 18.10 44.71 -0.42
CA ARG A 30 19.48 44.92 0.14
C ARG A 30 19.48 45.89 1.34
N ARG A 31 19.94 45.43 2.51
CA ARG A 31 21.02 45.99 3.40
C ARG A 31 20.92 45.34 4.80
N ARG A 32 21.88 44.50 5.21
CA ARG A 32 23.16 44.75 5.93
C ARG A 32 23.04 44.98 7.46
N GLY A 33 23.57 44.00 8.22
CA GLY A 33 24.46 44.22 9.37
C GLY A 33 23.93 43.80 10.75
N LYS A 34 24.53 42.77 11.40
CA LYS A 34 25.64 42.88 12.40
C LYS A 34 25.84 41.53 13.14
N ARG A 35 27.08 41.02 13.18
CA ARG A 35 27.54 39.80 13.88
C ARG A 35 27.69 39.99 15.40
N ARG A 36 27.57 38.90 16.16
CA ARG A 36 28.32 38.57 17.39
C ARG A 36 28.59 37.06 17.41
N GLU A 37 29.79 36.69 17.84
CA GLU A 37 30.44 35.37 17.82
C GLU A 37 30.21 34.54 19.09
N GLU A 38 30.41 33.23 18.98
CA GLU A 38 30.98 32.24 19.94
C GLU A 38 31.06 30.89 19.16
N GLY A 39 32.22 30.41 18.68
CA GLY A 39 33.15 29.43 19.31
C GLY A 39 32.66 27.97 19.11
N GLY A 40 33.35 26.97 18.55
CA GLY A 40 34.76 26.68 18.22
C GLY A 40 34.99 25.19 18.56
N GLY A 41 35.23 24.32 17.58
CA GLY A 41 35.41 22.87 17.80
C GLY A 41 35.10 21.90 16.63
N GLY A 42 35.02 22.38 15.39
CA GLY A 42 34.95 21.53 14.18
C GLY A 42 36.20 21.64 13.28
N GLU A 43 37.14 22.50 13.66
CA GLU A 43 38.20 23.01 12.77
C GLU A 43 39.35 22.01 12.54
N GLU A 44 39.59 21.01 13.41
CA GLU A 44 40.75 20.10 13.23
C GLU A 44 40.47 18.86 12.36
N GLU A 45 39.20 18.45 12.16
CA GLU A 45 38.85 17.35 11.23
C GLU A 45 38.44 17.89 9.84
N GLU A 46 37.94 19.14 9.76
CA GLU A 46 37.66 19.84 8.50
C GLU A 46 38.96 20.36 7.84
N GLU A 47 39.98 20.81 8.62
CA GLU A 47 41.26 21.27 8.06
C GLU A 47 42.07 20.15 7.38
N GLU A 48 41.98 18.89 7.85
CA GLU A 48 42.65 17.76 7.19
C GLU A 48 41.94 17.33 5.88
N GLU A 49 40.60 17.47 5.79
CA GLU A 49 39.85 17.22 4.55
C GLU A 49 39.99 18.39 3.55
N GLU A 50 40.04 19.65 4.01
CA GLU A 50 40.29 20.83 3.17
C GLU A 50 41.72 20.83 2.59
N GLU A 51 42.74 20.36 3.33
CA GLU A 51 44.11 20.26 2.80
C GLU A 51 44.23 19.18 1.70
N GLU A 52 43.47 18.08 1.77
CA GLU A 52 43.41 17.06 0.70
C GLU A 52 42.64 17.58 -0.53
N GLU A 53 41.54 18.33 -0.34
CA GLU A 53 40.78 18.95 -1.44
C GLU A 53 41.58 20.09 -2.13
N GLU A 54 42.33 20.91 -1.38
CA GLU A 54 43.20 21.95 -1.95
C GLU A 54 44.37 21.36 -2.77
N GLU A 55 44.93 20.22 -2.36
CA GLU A 55 45.97 19.52 -3.13
C GLU A 55 45.42 18.96 -4.46
N GLU A 56 44.19 18.43 -4.47
CA GLU A 56 43.52 17.97 -5.70
C GLU A 56 43.18 19.14 -6.64
N GLU A 57 42.64 20.26 -6.12
CA GLU A 57 42.36 21.47 -6.91
C GLU A 57 43.63 22.09 -7.50
N GLU A 58 44.75 22.10 -6.75
CA GLU A 58 46.02 22.60 -7.27
C GLU A 58 46.58 21.72 -8.41
N GLU A 59 46.43 20.39 -8.33
CA GLU A 59 46.82 19.47 -9.41
C GLU A 59 45.97 19.70 -10.67
N GLU A 60 44.66 19.88 -10.53
CA GLU A 60 43.75 20.18 -11.63
C GLU A 60 44.01 21.56 -12.25
N GLU A 61 44.27 22.58 -11.44
CA GLU A 61 44.62 23.92 -11.93
C GLU A 61 45.97 23.90 -12.65
N GLU A 62 46.93 23.11 -12.19
CA GLU A 62 48.21 22.91 -12.88
C GLU A 62 48.01 22.22 -14.23
N GLU A 63 47.09 21.26 -14.33
CA GLU A 63 46.71 20.62 -15.58
C GLU A 63 46.01 21.59 -16.54
N ARG A 64 45.03 22.37 -16.06
CA ARG A 64 44.37 23.45 -16.82
C ARG A 64 45.38 24.49 -17.31
N ARG A 65 46.37 24.87 -16.49
CA ARG A 65 47.49 25.77 -16.87
C ARG A 65 48.41 25.13 -17.92
N ARG A 66 48.68 23.82 -17.85
CA ARG A 66 49.45 23.07 -18.86
C ARG A 66 48.70 22.99 -20.19
N ARG A 67 47.37 22.81 -20.18
CA ARG A 67 46.50 22.85 -21.37
C ARG A 67 46.51 24.25 -22.04
N ARG A 68 46.39 25.33 -21.24
CA ARG A 68 46.50 26.73 -21.72
C ARG A 68 47.87 27.07 -22.32
N ARG A 69 48.97 26.57 -21.73
CA ARG A 69 50.34 26.75 -22.27
C ARG A 69 50.57 26.01 -23.59
N ARG A 70 49.88 24.90 -23.83
CA ARG A 70 49.90 24.20 -25.13
C ARG A 70 49.11 24.97 -26.19
N ARG A 71 47.98 25.60 -25.83
CA ARG A 71 47.16 26.48 -26.71
C ARG A 71 47.92 27.77 -27.14
N GLY A 72 48.69 28.40 -26.24
CA GLY A 72 49.44 29.64 -26.56
C GLY A 72 50.62 29.51 -27.54
N ARG A 73 50.99 28.30 -27.96
CA ARG A 73 52.11 28.05 -28.91
C ARG A 73 51.67 27.65 -30.31
N ARG A 74 50.38 27.48 -30.57
CA ARG A 74 49.83 27.28 -31.92
C ARG A 74 48.82 28.39 -32.24
N GLY A 75 49.27 29.63 -32.15
CA GLY A 75 48.59 30.73 -32.81
C GLY A 75 48.82 30.64 -34.32
N GLY A 76 47.74 30.72 -35.10
CA GLY A 76 47.82 31.15 -36.49
C GLY A 76 46.95 30.37 -37.47
N GLY A 77 45.65 30.68 -37.48
CA GLY A 77 44.91 30.79 -38.72
C GLY A 77 43.75 29.83 -38.91
N GLY A 78 42.54 30.35 -38.71
CA GLY A 78 41.34 29.99 -39.46
C GLY A 78 40.59 28.75 -38.96
N GLY A 79 39.60 28.96 -38.09
CA GLY A 79 38.64 27.93 -37.69
C GLY A 79 37.61 28.46 -36.70
N GLY A 80 36.79 29.44 -37.11
CA GLY A 80 35.75 30.02 -36.24
C GLY A 80 34.51 29.14 -36.02
N GLU A 81 34.54 27.86 -36.37
CA GLU A 81 33.47 26.88 -36.06
C GLU A 81 33.95 25.84 -35.02
N GLU A 82 35.25 25.48 -35.00
CA GLU A 82 35.83 24.61 -33.95
C GLU A 82 36.06 25.36 -32.62
N GLU A 83 36.29 26.68 -32.68
CA GLU A 83 36.39 27.54 -31.48
C GLU A 83 35.02 27.79 -30.81
N GLU A 84 33.90 27.65 -31.54
CA GLU A 84 32.54 27.78 -30.96
C GLU A 84 32.06 26.45 -30.33
N GLU A 85 32.42 25.28 -30.88
CA GLU A 85 32.10 23.97 -30.27
C GLU A 85 32.92 23.69 -28.99
N GLU A 86 34.19 24.10 -28.91
CA GLU A 86 35.00 23.96 -27.67
C GLU A 86 34.57 24.94 -26.56
N GLU A 87 33.95 26.09 -26.90
CA GLU A 87 33.37 27.01 -25.90
C GLU A 87 32.02 26.49 -25.36
N GLU A 88 31.22 25.76 -26.16
CA GLU A 88 29.99 25.09 -25.70
C GLU A 88 30.29 23.89 -24.79
N GLU A 89 31.35 23.11 -25.04
CA GLU A 89 31.78 22.01 -24.16
C GLU A 89 32.35 22.51 -22.82
N GLU A 90 33.09 23.64 -22.79
CA GLU A 90 33.57 24.27 -21.54
C GLU A 90 32.40 24.89 -20.72
N GLU A 91 31.32 25.36 -21.36
CA GLU A 91 30.10 25.82 -20.66
C GLU A 91 29.27 24.65 -20.09
N GLU A 92 29.24 23.48 -20.74
CA GLU A 92 28.57 22.27 -20.22
C GLU A 92 29.32 21.65 -19.02
N GLU A 93 30.66 21.62 -19.03
CA GLU A 93 31.46 21.17 -17.87
C GLU A 93 31.31 22.11 -16.65
N GLU A 94 31.26 23.44 -16.87
CA GLU A 94 31.01 24.41 -15.78
C GLU A 94 29.59 24.31 -15.19
N GLU A 95 28.57 23.88 -15.96
CA GLU A 95 27.21 23.62 -15.44
C GLU A 95 27.13 22.30 -14.64
N GLU A 96 27.88 21.26 -15.02
CA GLU A 96 27.95 19.99 -14.27
C GLU A 96 28.66 20.14 -12.91
N ASP A 97 29.75 20.91 -12.86
CA ASP A 97 30.46 21.24 -11.61
C ASP A 97 29.59 22.09 -10.64
N GLU A 98 28.76 23.00 -11.16
CA GLU A 98 27.78 23.77 -10.35
C GLU A 98 26.63 22.90 -9.79
N GLU A 99 26.21 21.83 -10.50
CA GLU A 99 25.22 20.87 -10.00
C GLU A 99 25.80 19.97 -8.89
N GLU A 100 27.06 19.53 -9.00
CA GLU A 100 27.73 18.74 -7.95
C GLU A 100 28.02 19.55 -6.67
N GLU A 101 28.33 20.85 -6.77
CA GLU A 101 28.47 21.73 -5.60
C GLU A 101 27.13 22.02 -4.88
N GLU A 102 26.00 22.11 -5.61
CA GLU A 102 24.66 22.17 -4.99
C GLU A 102 24.28 20.85 -4.29
N GLU A 103 24.80 19.71 -4.78
CA GLU A 103 24.65 18.40 -4.15
C GLU A 103 25.44 18.31 -2.83
N LYS A 104 26.60 18.99 -2.72
CA LYS A 104 27.45 18.97 -1.51
C LYS A 104 27.01 19.94 -0.40
N ARG A 105 26.39 21.09 -0.70
CA ARG A 105 26.10 22.15 0.31
C ARG A 105 24.69 22.13 0.96
N GLY A 106 23.90 21.05 0.82
CA GLY A 106 22.43 21.09 0.99
C GLY A 106 21.69 20.20 2.02
N GLY A 107 22.32 19.53 2.99
CA GLY A 107 21.74 19.18 4.31
C GLY A 107 20.59 18.14 4.45
N GLY A 108 20.93 16.95 4.99
CA GLY A 108 20.06 16.11 5.82
C GLY A 108 18.95 15.32 5.11
N GLY A 109 19.19 14.04 4.85
CA GLY A 109 18.31 13.09 4.14
C GLY A 109 16.84 13.14 4.56
N ARG A 110 16.04 13.94 3.83
CA ARG A 110 14.59 13.87 3.77
C ARG A 110 14.25 13.04 2.54
N GLY A 111 13.55 11.93 2.74
CA GLY A 111 13.08 11.12 1.63
C GLY A 111 12.16 11.88 0.71
N ARG A 112 12.31 11.63 -0.60
CA ARG A 112 11.57 12.32 -1.65
C ARG A 112 10.74 11.27 -2.39
N LEU A 113 9.42 11.44 -2.44
CA LEU A 113 8.57 10.67 -3.33
C LEU A 113 8.47 11.38 -4.67
N HIS A 114 8.94 10.71 -5.73
CA HIS A 114 8.79 11.13 -7.12
C HIS A 114 7.61 10.38 -7.73
N LEU A 115 6.61 11.11 -8.19
CA LEU A 115 5.41 10.53 -8.77
C LEU A 115 5.37 10.75 -10.28
N LYS A 116 5.38 9.65 -11.03
CA LYS A 116 5.29 9.62 -12.49
C LYS A 116 3.92 9.06 -12.90
N LEU A 117 3.09 9.90 -13.52
CA LEU A 117 1.74 9.55 -13.98
C LEU A 117 1.71 9.55 -15.51
N VAL A 118 1.43 8.39 -16.12
CA VAL A 118 1.36 8.27 -17.59
C VAL A 118 -0.10 8.10 -18.05
N GLY A 119 -0.56 9.06 -18.86
CA GLY A 119 -1.85 9.01 -19.53
C GLY A 119 -1.78 8.36 -20.92
N TRP A 120 -2.83 7.63 -21.31
CA TRP A 120 -2.95 7.00 -22.63
C TRP A 120 -3.24 8.04 -23.74
N SER A 121 -3.01 7.64 -25.00
CA SER A 121 -3.42 8.37 -26.20
C SER A 121 -4.90 8.78 -26.21
N CYS A 122 -5.15 10.07 -26.41
CA CYS A 122 -6.49 10.64 -26.60
C CYS A 122 -7.41 10.85 -25.36
N ALA A 123 -6.89 10.95 -24.12
CA ALA A 123 -7.76 11.17 -22.95
C ALA A 123 -7.13 11.99 -21.80
N GLY A 124 -7.01 13.31 -21.98
CA GLY A 124 -6.56 14.23 -20.94
C GLY A 124 -7.70 14.86 -20.13
N THR A 125 -7.41 15.42 -18.95
CA THR A 125 -8.40 16.03 -18.05
C THR A 125 -7.99 17.43 -17.59
N ASP A 126 -8.99 18.31 -17.47
CA ASP A 126 -8.86 19.63 -16.84
C ASP A 126 -9.40 19.67 -15.40
N ALA A 127 -9.81 18.52 -14.88
CA ALA A 127 -10.26 18.38 -13.51
C ALA A 127 -9.07 18.43 -12.52
N ASN A 128 -9.34 18.83 -11.29
CA ASN A 128 -8.32 18.73 -10.25
C ASN A 128 -8.17 17.27 -9.83
N VAL A 129 -6.99 16.71 -10.03
CA VAL A 129 -6.66 15.33 -9.65
C VAL A 129 -6.03 15.31 -8.26
N SER A 130 -6.40 14.31 -7.47
CA SER A 130 -5.87 14.08 -6.13
C SER A 130 -5.62 12.59 -5.90
N MET A 131 -4.69 12.28 -5.01
CA MET A 131 -4.30 10.91 -4.71
C MET A 131 -3.99 10.71 -3.23
N ILE A 132 -4.12 9.50 -2.73
CA ILE A 132 -3.56 9.04 -1.46
C ILE A 132 -2.72 7.79 -1.75
N ILE A 133 -1.56 7.69 -1.11
CA ILE A 133 -0.62 6.58 -1.19
C ILE A 133 -0.62 5.88 0.18
N TRP A 134 -0.71 4.55 0.20
CA TRP A 134 -0.55 3.74 1.41
C TRP A 134 0.69 2.86 1.31
N GLY A 135 1.46 2.83 2.40
CA GLY A 135 2.62 1.96 2.59
C GLY A 135 2.71 1.41 4.01
N GLU A 136 3.81 0.73 4.30
CA GLU A 136 4.11 0.10 5.59
C GLU A 136 4.01 1.06 6.78
N HIS A 137 4.47 2.30 6.59
CA HIS A 137 4.54 3.31 7.64
C HIS A 137 3.32 4.26 7.71
N GLY A 138 2.25 3.96 6.95
CA GLY A 138 1.01 4.74 6.98
C GLY A 138 0.57 5.21 5.61
N ASP A 139 0.00 6.42 5.55
CA ASP A 139 -0.47 7.02 4.30
C ASP A 139 0.00 8.46 4.14
N SER A 140 0.03 8.91 2.88
CA SER A 140 0.48 10.25 2.50
C SER A 140 -0.50 11.37 2.88
N GLY A 141 -1.69 11.04 3.38
CA GLY A 141 -2.83 11.94 3.29
C GLY A 141 -3.20 12.26 1.84
N THR A 142 -4.08 13.25 1.65
CA THR A 142 -4.51 13.68 0.31
C THR A 142 -3.47 14.57 -0.35
N LEU A 143 -2.89 14.07 -1.43
CA LEU A 143 -1.97 14.77 -2.31
C LEU A 143 -2.75 15.41 -3.45
N ALA A 144 -2.69 16.73 -3.55
CA ALA A 144 -3.22 17.44 -4.70
C ALA A 144 -2.15 17.48 -5.80
N LEU A 145 -2.44 16.90 -6.97
CA LEU A 145 -1.50 16.82 -8.08
C LEU A 145 -1.54 18.12 -8.91
N LYS A 146 -1.09 19.21 -8.28
CA LYS A 146 -1.19 20.58 -8.80
C LYS A 146 0.11 21.12 -9.39
N GLU A 147 1.23 20.83 -8.74
CA GLU A 147 2.53 21.39 -9.09
C GLU A 147 3.36 20.34 -9.81
N SER A 148 3.62 20.57 -11.10
CA SER A 148 4.50 19.74 -11.92
C SER A 148 5.37 20.66 -12.76
N HIS A 149 6.41 20.11 -13.38
CA HIS A 149 7.22 20.84 -14.37
C HIS A 149 6.43 21.24 -15.63
N LYS A 150 5.15 20.84 -15.74
CA LYS A 150 4.27 21.18 -16.86
C LYS A 150 3.17 22.14 -16.41
N SER A 151 3.03 23.23 -17.16
CA SER A 151 1.99 24.24 -16.91
C SER A 151 0.59 23.69 -17.20
N ASN A 152 0.45 22.84 -18.23
CA ASN A 152 -0.78 22.13 -18.56
C ASN A 152 -0.61 20.63 -18.28
N LYS A 153 -1.34 20.11 -17.28
CA LYS A 153 -1.18 18.76 -16.70
C LYS A 153 -2.25 17.83 -17.24
N PHE A 154 -1.98 16.53 -17.19
CA PHE A 154 -2.89 15.45 -17.56
C PHE A 154 -3.39 15.57 -18.99
N GLU A 155 -2.53 16.00 -19.90
CA GLU A 155 -2.86 16.07 -21.31
C GLU A 155 -2.79 14.69 -21.99
N ARG A 156 -3.38 14.60 -23.19
CA ARG A 156 -3.37 13.38 -24.00
C ARG A 156 -1.93 12.94 -24.29
N ASN A 157 -1.60 11.66 -24.12
CA ASN A 157 -0.23 11.13 -24.27
C ASN A 157 0.84 11.81 -23.39
N GLN A 158 0.44 12.38 -22.26
CA GLN A 158 1.36 13.08 -21.39
C GLN A 158 1.77 12.21 -20.20
N LEU A 159 3.09 12.13 -19.97
CA LEU A 159 3.67 11.81 -18.68
C LEU A 159 3.73 13.10 -17.86
N ASP A 160 3.10 13.12 -16.70
CA ASP A 160 3.20 14.20 -15.71
C ASP A 160 3.96 13.72 -14.48
N VAL A 161 4.94 14.52 -14.06
CA VAL A 161 5.78 14.21 -12.91
C VAL A 161 5.53 15.22 -11.80
N PHE A 162 5.30 14.72 -10.59
CA PHE A 162 5.01 15.50 -9.39
C PHE A 162 6.02 15.15 -8.30
N TYR A 163 6.44 16.16 -7.56
CA TYR A 163 7.43 16.03 -6.49
C TYR A 163 6.80 16.43 -5.17
N PHE A 164 6.97 15.59 -4.16
CA PHE A 164 6.45 15.85 -2.82
C PHE A 164 7.60 15.71 -1.81
N PRO A 165 8.41 16.78 -1.63
CA PRO A 165 9.59 16.76 -0.76
C PRO A 165 9.23 16.65 0.73
N ASP A 166 7.98 16.97 1.10
CA ASP A 166 7.50 16.93 2.48
C ASP A 166 6.89 15.56 2.87
N ILE A 167 6.89 14.58 1.96
CA ILE A 167 6.40 13.23 2.27
C ILE A 167 7.57 12.32 2.58
N PHE A 168 7.62 11.87 3.83
CA PHE A 168 8.57 10.84 4.26
C PHE A 168 8.30 9.50 3.58
N SER A 169 9.34 8.69 3.41
CA SER A 169 9.21 7.33 2.90
C SER A 169 8.14 6.56 3.69
N LEU A 170 7.19 5.98 2.96
CA LEU A 170 6.13 5.15 3.53
C LEU A 170 6.56 3.68 3.62
N GLY A 171 7.83 3.35 3.34
CA GLY A 171 8.32 1.98 3.24
C GLY A 171 7.82 1.30 1.97
N ASP A 172 7.63 -0.02 2.02
CA ASP A 172 7.00 -0.74 0.91
C ASP A 172 5.56 -0.22 0.68
N LEU A 173 5.21 0.06 -0.57
CA LEU A 173 3.88 0.57 -0.93
C LEU A 173 2.92 -0.57 -1.28
N CYS A 174 1.64 -0.42 -0.92
CA CYS A 174 0.62 -1.44 -1.16
C CYS A 174 -0.57 -0.98 -1.99
N LYS A 175 -0.99 0.29 -1.87
CA LYS A 175 -2.17 0.81 -2.55
C LYS A 175 -2.03 2.29 -2.87
N VAL A 176 -2.67 2.70 -3.95
CA VAL A 176 -3.02 4.10 -4.23
C VAL A 176 -4.52 4.26 -4.46
N ARG A 177 -5.02 5.44 -4.15
CA ARG A 177 -6.38 5.88 -4.49
C ARG A 177 -6.24 7.18 -5.24
N ILE A 178 -6.67 7.20 -6.48
CA ILE A 178 -6.60 8.38 -7.34
C ILE A 178 -7.99 8.78 -7.80
N TRP A 179 -8.29 10.08 -7.80
CA TRP A 179 -9.59 10.60 -8.22
C TRP A 179 -9.48 12.02 -8.76
N HIS A 180 -10.56 12.50 -9.37
CA HIS A 180 -10.68 13.90 -9.81
C HIS A 180 -12.02 14.51 -9.42
N ASP A 181 -12.11 15.85 -9.41
CA ASP A 181 -13.32 16.57 -9.00
C ASP A 181 -14.39 16.70 -10.09
N ASN A 182 -14.09 16.19 -11.30
CA ASN A 182 -14.96 16.24 -12.48
C ASN A 182 -15.41 17.66 -12.86
N LYS A 183 -14.60 18.68 -12.54
CA LYS A 183 -14.81 20.06 -13.03
C LYS A 183 -14.07 20.25 -14.36
N GLY A 184 -14.41 21.33 -15.05
CA GLY A 184 -13.85 21.66 -16.35
C GLY A 184 -14.74 21.26 -17.53
N ILE A 185 -14.25 21.52 -18.73
CA ILE A 185 -14.87 21.29 -20.04
C ILE A 185 -14.74 19.80 -20.43
N ALA A 186 -13.61 19.16 -20.14
CA ALA A 186 -13.32 17.79 -20.54
C ALA A 186 -12.71 16.98 -19.37
N PRO A 187 -13.50 16.67 -18.32
CA PRO A 187 -12.96 16.06 -17.11
C PRO A 187 -12.59 14.58 -17.23
N GLY A 188 -12.97 13.90 -18.31
CA GLY A 188 -12.76 12.46 -18.48
C GLY A 188 -11.30 12.13 -18.73
N TRP A 189 -10.74 11.25 -17.91
CA TRP A 189 -9.31 10.91 -17.95
C TRP A 189 -9.10 9.41 -18.16
N HIS A 190 -8.16 9.01 -19.01
CA HIS A 190 -7.70 7.63 -19.05
C HIS A 190 -6.33 7.51 -18.43
N LEU A 191 -6.26 6.80 -17.31
CA LEU A 191 -5.02 6.53 -16.60
C LEU A 191 -4.52 5.14 -16.96
N GLU A 192 -3.30 5.04 -17.46
CA GLU A 192 -2.66 3.76 -17.79
C GLU A 192 -2.00 3.16 -16.56
N TYR A 193 -1.04 3.86 -15.96
CA TYR A 193 -0.37 3.45 -14.72
C TYR A 193 0.18 4.63 -13.94
N ILE A 194 0.54 4.36 -12.68
CA ILE A 194 1.24 5.27 -11.78
C ILE A 194 2.55 4.59 -11.38
N ASP A 195 3.68 5.28 -11.53
CA ASP A 195 4.94 4.89 -10.91
C ASP A 195 5.22 5.85 -9.75
N ILE A 196 5.57 5.28 -8.60
CA ILE A 196 6.04 6.02 -7.43
C ILE A 196 7.44 5.56 -7.14
N GLU A 197 8.39 6.47 -7.24
CA GLU A 197 9.79 6.25 -6.93
C GLU A 197 10.05 6.83 -5.53
N ASP A 198 10.56 5.99 -4.64
CA ASP A 198 11.01 6.38 -3.32
C ASP A 198 12.53 6.40 -3.31
N ALA A 199 13.09 7.61 -3.30
CA ALA A 199 14.52 7.83 -3.41
C ALA A 199 15.33 7.32 -2.19
N LEU A 200 14.70 7.09 -1.02
CA LEU A 200 15.43 6.57 0.14
C LEU A 200 15.69 5.07 0.06
N VAL A 201 14.73 4.34 -0.50
CA VAL A 201 14.80 2.88 -0.58
C VAL A 201 15.20 2.39 -1.98
N ASP A 202 15.45 3.32 -2.91
CA ASP A 202 15.79 3.07 -4.31
C ASP A 202 14.83 2.04 -4.97
N LYS A 203 13.52 2.28 -4.78
CA LYS A 203 12.47 1.42 -5.34
C LYS A 203 11.47 2.23 -6.16
N ILE A 204 11.04 1.61 -7.26
CA ILE A 204 9.93 2.09 -8.08
C ILE A 204 8.75 1.14 -7.91
N PHE A 205 7.65 1.67 -7.37
CA PHE A 205 6.39 0.97 -7.18
C PHE A 205 5.42 1.34 -8.30
N ARG A 206 4.95 0.34 -9.03
CA ARG A 206 4.02 0.49 -10.16
C ARG A 206 2.61 0.10 -9.77
N PHE A 207 1.63 0.93 -10.15
CA PHE A 207 0.21 0.70 -9.96
C PHE A 207 -0.50 0.72 -11.32
N GLN A 208 -0.89 -0.46 -11.79
CA GLN A 208 -1.58 -0.61 -13.07
C GLN A 208 -3.04 -0.17 -12.94
N CYS A 209 -3.54 0.65 -13.88
CA CYS A 209 -4.91 1.11 -13.92
C CYS A 209 -5.63 0.71 -15.21
N ASP A 210 -5.09 1.12 -16.36
CA ASP A 210 -5.64 0.93 -17.72
C ASP A 210 -7.17 1.15 -17.79
N CYS A 211 -7.64 2.26 -17.23
CA CYS A 211 -9.07 2.53 -17.07
C CYS A 211 -9.42 4.02 -17.18
N TRP A 212 -10.66 4.28 -17.63
CA TRP A 212 -11.26 5.60 -17.59
C TRP A 212 -11.68 6.00 -16.16
N LEU A 213 -11.40 7.25 -15.80
CA LEU A 213 -11.97 8.01 -14.69
C LEU A 213 -12.86 9.10 -15.30
N ALA A 214 -14.15 8.80 -15.48
CA ALA A 214 -15.10 9.67 -16.16
C ALA A 214 -16.54 9.29 -15.82
N LYS A 215 -17.48 10.24 -15.85
CA LYS A 215 -18.92 9.98 -15.52
C LYS A 215 -19.75 9.45 -16.68
N ASP A 216 -19.24 9.62 -17.89
CA ASP A 216 -19.87 9.30 -19.19
C ASP A 216 -19.19 8.13 -19.90
N GLU A 217 -17.91 7.85 -19.63
CA GLU A 217 -17.19 6.68 -20.13
C GLU A 217 -17.20 5.49 -19.15
N ALA A 218 -16.90 4.30 -19.67
CA ALA A 218 -16.75 3.05 -18.92
C ALA A 218 -17.84 2.81 -17.84
N ASP A 219 -17.44 2.64 -16.58
CA ASP A 219 -18.29 2.38 -15.41
C ASP A 219 -18.84 3.66 -14.74
N GLY A 220 -18.52 4.83 -15.28
CA GLY A 220 -19.00 6.11 -14.77
C GLY A 220 -18.35 6.56 -13.46
N GLN A 221 -17.28 5.90 -13.01
CA GLN A 221 -16.54 6.26 -11.80
C GLN A 221 -15.40 7.23 -12.11
N ILE A 222 -15.11 8.12 -11.17
CA ILE A 222 -14.08 9.18 -11.27
C ILE A 222 -12.93 8.96 -10.28
N ILE A 223 -12.84 7.74 -9.77
CA ILE A 223 -11.96 7.33 -8.67
C ILE A 223 -11.57 5.87 -8.86
N ARG A 224 -10.29 5.56 -8.64
CA ARG A 224 -9.73 4.20 -8.71
C ARG A 224 -8.94 3.91 -7.46
N GLU A 225 -8.98 2.65 -7.03
CA GLU A 225 -8.11 2.09 -6.01
C GLU A 225 -7.29 0.98 -6.64
N LEU A 226 -5.97 1.12 -6.60
CA LEU A 226 -5.04 0.26 -7.32
C LEU A 226 -4.05 -0.35 -6.32
N ALA A 227 -3.84 -1.65 -6.40
CA ALA A 227 -2.81 -2.33 -5.62
C ALA A 227 -1.45 -2.22 -6.33
N CYS A 228 -0.36 -2.27 -5.57
CA CYS A 228 0.98 -2.28 -6.14
C CYS A 228 1.20 -3.57 -6.95
N ALA A 229 1.68 -3.45 -8.18
CA ALA A 229 1.77 -4.55 -9.14
C ALA A 229 3.13 -5.29 -9.09
N ASN A 230 4.20 -4.60 -8.69
CA ASN A 230 5.59 -5.09 -8.78
C ASN A 230 6.29 -5.15 -7.40
N ASN A 231 5.55 -5.43 -6.33
CA ASN A 231 6.14 -5.53 -5.00
C ASN A 231 6.46 -6.99 -4.66
N ASP A 232 7.74 -7.31 -4.44
CA ASP A 232 8.22 -8.68 -4.20
C ASP A 232 7.63 -9.32 -2.93
N ILE A 233 7.16 -8.51 -1.96
CA ILE A 233 6.44 -8.99 -0.76
C ILE A 233 5.16 -9.77 -1.12
N LEU A 234 4.72 -9.70 -2.39
CA LEU A 234 3.52 -10.33 -2.90
C LEU A 234 3.74 -11.78 -3.39
N GLU A 235 4.97 -12.27 -3.53
CA GLU A 235 5.23 -13.63 -4.05
C GLU A 235 4.93 -14.72 -3.03
N LEU A 236 4.16 -15.76 -3.39
CA LEU A 236 3.91 -16.92 -2.51
C LEU A 236 5.01 -17.95 -2.65
N LYS A 237 5.76 -18.19 -1.58
CA LYS A 237 6.59 -19.39 -1.48
C LYS A 237 5.77 -20.58 -1.00
N GLU A 238 5.93 -21.72 -1.68
CA GLU A 238 5.29 -22.98 -1.28
C GLU A 238 5.77 -23.49 0.08
N ARG A 239 6.94 -23.03 0.51
CA ARG A 239 7.59 -23.39 1.76
C ARG A 239 7.97 -22.14 2.52
N THR A 240 7.92 -22.26 3.84
CA THR A 240 8.33 -21.21 4.75
C THR A 240 8.98 -21.83 5.99
N SER A 241 9.61 -20.98 6.79
CA SER A 241 10.03 -21.29 8.14
C SER A 241 8.98 -20.81 9.12
N TYR A 242 8.73 -21.59 10.17
CA TYR A 242 7.89 -21.19 11.28
C TYR A 242 8.73 -21.13 12.54
N GLU A 243 8.56 -20.05 13.28
CA GLU A 243 9.01 -19.96 14.66
C GLU A 243 7.85 -20.30 15.60
N ILE A 244 8.09 -21.23 16.52
CA ILE A 244 7.12 -21.66 17.52
C ILE A 244 7.66 -21.25 18.88
N LEU A 245 7.00 -20.31 19.52
CA LEU A 245 7.22 -19.92 20.90
C LEU A 245 6.20 -20.64 21.79
N THR A 246 6.68 -21.37 22.79
CA THR A 246 5.83 -21.95 23.83
C THR A 246 6.04 -21.23 25.15
N ILE A 247 4.96 -20.94 25.86
CA ILE A 247 4.99 -20.35 27.20
C ILE A 247 4.45 -21.39 28.17
N THR A 248 5.33 -21.92 29.02
CA THR A 248 4.95 -22.88 30.06
C THR A 248 4.40 -22.11 31.27
N SER A 249 3.30 -22.58 31.84
CA SER A 249 2.67 -21.93 32.98
C SER A 249 3.61 -21.84 34.18
N ASN A 250 3.42 -20.79 34.99
CA ASN A 250 4.10 -20.61 36.27
C ASN A 250 3.45 -21.38 37.44
N LYS A 251 2.43 -22.21 37.20
CA LYS A 251 1.83 -23.05 38.24
C LYS A 251 2.80 -24.14 38.73
N PRO A 252 2.68 -24.62 39.99
CA PRO A 252 3.41 -25.79 40.44
C PRO A 252 3.17 -26.99 39.51
N GLU A 253 4.22 -27.79 39.28
CA GLU A 253 4.17 -28.99 38.42
C GLU A 253 3.78 -28.74 36.96
N ALA A 254 3.88 -27.49 36.49
CA ALA A 254 3.58 -27.15 35.10
C ALA A 254 4.65 -27.64 34.11
N GLU A 255 5.89 -27.83 34.58
CA GLU A 255 7.03 -28.17 33.75
C GLU A 255 6.97 -29.60 33.19
N SER A 256 7.63 -29.83 32.06
CA SER A 256 7.84 -31.17 31.53
C SER A 256 9.30 -31.44 31.24
N LYS A 257 9.68 -32.71 31.42
CA LYS A 257 10.99 -33.23 31.01
C LYS A 257 10.92 -33.91 29.65
N GLU A 258 9.74 -34.14 29.08
CA GLU A 258 9.52 -34.88 27.84
C GLU A 258 9.39 -33.94 26.63
N ASN A 259 9.11 -34.51 25.45
CA ASN A 259 8.97 -33.78 24.19
C ASN A 259 7.52 -33.32 23.98
N VAL A 260 7.35 -32.33 23.10
CA VAL A 260 6.03 -31.86 22.66
C VAL A 260 5.95 -32.03 21.15
N SER A 261 4.79 -32.43 20.63
CA SER A 261 4.53 -32.42 19.20
C SER A 261 3.41 -31.46 18.83
N ILE A 262 3.56 -30.76 17.70
CA ILE A 262 2.57 -29.80 17.23
C ILE A 262 2.30 -30.02 15.75
N ILE A 263 1.03 -29.99 15.35
CA ILE A 263 0.59 -29.99 13.96
C ILE A 263 -0.26 -28.74 13.75
N PHE A 264 -0.02 -28.00 12.68
CA PHE A 264 -0.81 -26.83 12.30
C PHE A 264 -1.94 -27.26 11.39
N GLU A 265 -3.12 -26.69 11.60
CA GLU A 265 -4.28 -26.83 10.73
C GLU A 265 -4.58 -25.48 10.11
N GLY A 266 -4.24 -25.34 8.83
CA GLY A 266 -4.48 -24.11 8.08
C GLY A 266 -5.35 -24.33 6.84
N LYS A 267 -5.65 -23.24 6.15
CA LYS A 267 -6.50 -23.24 4.94
C LYS A 267 -5.97 -24.14 3.81
N ARG A 268 -4.64 -24.30 3.69
CA ARG A 268 -3.99 -25.24 2.73
C ARG A 268 -3.73 -26.63 3.34
N GLY A 269 -4.48 -26.99 4.38
CA GLY A 269 -4.46 -28.29 5.05
C GLY A 269 -3.47 -28.34 6.21
N ARG A 270 -3.12 -29.58 6.61
CA ARG A 270 -2.27 -29.82 7.78
C ARG A 270 -0.78 -29.75 7.46
N SER A 271 0.02 -29.21 8.38
CA SER A 271 1.48 -29.31 8.34
C SER A 271 1.95 -30.75 8.62
N LYS A 272 3.26 -30.99 8.49
CA LYS A 272 3.90 -32.14 9.16
C LYS A 272 3.86 -31.96 10.68
N GLU A 273 4.06 -33.04 11.43
CA GLU A 273 4.25 -32.97 12.87
C GLU A 273 5.63 -32.36 13.19
N PHE A 274 5.63 -31.29 13.99
CA PHE A 274 6.82 -30.65 14.52
C PHE A 274 7.13 -31.21 15.90
N LEU A 275 8.30 -31.83 16.05
CA LEU A 275 8.75 -32.38 17.33
C LEU A 275 9.62 -31.35 18.06
N LEU A 276 9.08 -30.72 19.09
CA LEU A 276 9.77 -29.78 19.96
C LEU A 276 10.52 -30.57 21.03
N GLN A 277 11.83 -30.75 20.78
CA GLN A 277 12.68 -31.61 21.59
C GLN A 277 13.12 -30.95 22.90
N ASN A 278 13.04 -31.72 23.99
CA ASN A 278 13.61 -31.37 25.28
C ASN A 278 14.78 -32.31 25.60
N SER A 279 15.94 -31.77 25.96
CA SER A 279 17.12 -32.58 26.27
C SER A 279 17.77 -32.16 27.59
N SER A 280 18.67 -32.99 28.11
CA SER A 280 19.47 -32.63 29.29
C SER A 280 20.41 -31.46 29.00
N ARG A 281 20.93 -31.36 27.77
CA ARG A 281 21.82 -30.28 27.32
C ARG A 281 21.07 -28.97 27.06
N LYS A 282 19.83 -29.08 26.57
CA LYS A 282 18.96 -27.95 26.26
C LYS A 282 17.61 -28.20 26.93
N ARG A 283 17.54 -27.84 28.22
CA ARG A 283 16.31 -27.98 29.02
C ARG A 283 15.26 -27.00 28.47
N ARG A 284 14.08 -27.52 28.21
CA ARG A 284 12.90 -26.82 27.69
C ARG A 284 11.71 -27.09 28.60
N PHE A 285 10.65 -26.31 28.43
CA PHE A 285 9.36 -26.45 29.10
C PHE A 285 9.48 -26.36 30.63
N LEU A 286 10.39 -25.52 31.11
CA LEU A 286 10.53 -25.23 32.53
C LEU A 286 9.39 -24.36 33.00
N ARG A 287 9.06 -24.44 34.28
CA ARG A 287 7.99 -23.64 34.89
C ARG A 287 8.22 -22.15 34.61
N GLY A 288 7.22 -21.50 34.01
CA GLY A 288 7.28 -20.07 33.66
C GLY A 288 8.21 -19.73 32.49
N ALA A 289 8.82 -20.71 31.82
CA ALA A 289 9.76 -20.46 30.74
C ALA A 289 9.06 -20.22 29.39
N ALA A 290 9.74 -19.41 28.58
CA ALA A 290 9.44 -19.14 27.18
C ALA A 290 10.49 -19.85 26.32
N ASP A 291 10.06 -20.75 25.45
CA ASP A 291 10.96 -21.59 24.64
C ASP A 291 10.65 -21.44 23.16
N VAL A 292 11.68 -21.12 22.37
CA VAL A 292 11.58 -20.92 20.91
C VAL A 292 12.15 -22.10 20.14
N PHE A 293 11.44 -22.49 19.08
CA PHE A 293 11.79 -23.54 18.12
C PHE A 293 11.57 -23.04 16.70
N GLN A 294 12.37 -23.49 15.74
CA GLN A 294 12.21 -23.11 14.33
C GLN A 294 12.16 -24.34 13.44
N PHE A 295 11.25 -24.34 12.47
CA PHE A 295 11.05 -25.46 11.54
C PHE A 295 10.69 -24.97 10.14
N SER A 296 11.34 -25.52 9.10
CA SER A 296 10.87 -25.37 7.72
C SER A 296 9.74 -26.37 7.42
N SER A 297 8.69 -25.92 6.75
CA SER A 297 7.56 -26.74 6.29
C SER A 297 6.91 -26.12 5.05
N LYS A 298 5.92 -26.82 4.48
CA LYS A 298 5.02 -26.19 3.50
C LYS A 298 4.27 -25.03 4.14
N ASN A 299 3.93 -24.03 3.35
CA ASN A 299 3.05 -22.96 3.80
C ASN A 299 1.62 -23.51 3.94
N VAL A 300 1.05 -23.45 5.16
CA VAL A 300 -0.32 -23.91 5.44
C VAL A 300 -1.36 -22.80 5.32
N ASP A 301 -0.92 -21.59 4.98
CA ASP A 301 -1.73 -20.37 4.91
C ASP A 301 -2.34 -20.05 6.29
N ASP A 302 -3.47 -19.33 6.33
CA ASP A 302 -4.18 -18.98 7.56
C ASP A 302 -4.29 -20.17 8.54
N ILE A 303 -3.55 -20.12 9.66
CA ILE A 303 -3.56 -21.16 10.70
C ILE A 303 -4.76 -20.95 11.61
N ALA A 304 -5.79 -21.77 11.43
CA ALA A 304 -7.02 -21.72 12.21
C ALA A 304 -6.91 -22.47 13.54
N ALA A 305 -6.13 -23.56 13.59
CA ALA A 305 -5.97 -24.37 14.79
C ALA A 305 -4.60 -25.06 14.87
N ILE A 306 -4.26 -25.53 16.07
CA ILE A 306 -3.10 -26.40 16.31
C ILE A 306 -3.52 -27.64 17.10
N CYS A 307 -2.93 -28.77 16.73
CA CYS A 307 -2.99 -30.02 17.48
C CYS A 307 -1.71 -30.17 18.31
N VAL A 308 -1.82 -30.19 19.65
CA VAL A 308 -0.69 -30.27 20.58
C VAL A 308 -0.69 -31.62 21.29
N GLY A 309 0.41 -32.37 21.16
CA GLY A 309 0.66 -33.64 21.84
C GLY A 309 1.82 -33.53 22.83
N HIS A 310 1.77 -34.31 23.91
CA HIS A 310 2.86 -34.47 24.86
C HIS A 310 3.37 -35.90 24.79
N CYS A 311 4.62 -36.08 24.37
CA CYS A 311 5.17 -37.36 23.97
C CYS A 311 6.52 -37.64 24.66
N PRO A 312 6.86 -38.92 24.92
CA PRO A 312 8.13 -39.26 25.53
C PRO A 312 9.33 -38.87 24.66
N LYS A 313 10.49 -38.75 25.28
CA LYS A 313 11.75 -38.71 24.51
C LYS A 313 11.96 -39.98 23.71
N ASP A 314 12.57 -39.82 22.53
CA ASP A 314 12.92 -40.93 21.65
C ASP A 314 13.70 -42.02 22.42
N GLY A 315 13.31 -43.28 22.20
CA GLY A 315 13.93 -44.45 22.82
C GLY A 315 13.45 -44.80 24.25
N LYS A 316 12.58 -43.99 24.88
CA LYS A 316 12.01 -44.33 26.20
C LYS A 316 10.62 -44.97 26.08
N ARG A 317 10.47 -46.24 26.50
CA ARG A 317 9.14 -46.82 26.81
C ARG A 317 8.54 -46.06 28.00
N LEU A 318 7.25 -45.72 27.96
CA LEU A 318 6.61 -44.99 29.06
C LEU A 318 6.76 -45.75 30.37
N LYS A 319 7.57 -45.17 31.27
CA LYS A 319 7.53 -45.41 32.72
C LYS A 319 6.94 -44.19 33.45
N ALA A 320 6.24 -43.32 32.73
CA ALA A 320 5.71 -42.09 33.30
C ALA A 320 4.53 -42.40 34.23
N LYS A 321 4.45 -41.67 35.35
CA LYS A 321 3.28 -41.72 36.25
C LYS A 321 2.04 -41.32 35.45
N ALA A 322 0.90 -41.96 35.75
CA ALA A 322 -0.38 -41.73 35.06
C ALA A 322 -0.79 -40.25 34.98
N ASP A 323 -0.34 -39.43 35.93
CA ASP A 323 -0.67 -38.00 36.04
C ASP A 323 0.41 -37.06 35.50
N THR A 324 1.38 -37.55 34.74
CA THR A 324 2.43 -36.68 34.17
C THR A 324 1.83 -35.79 33.07
N TYR A 325 1.94 -34.48 33.22
CA TYR A 325 1.44 -33.50 32.24
C TYR A 325 2.43 -32.36 32.01
N TRP A 326 2.23 -31.64 30.91
CA TRP A 326 2.80 -30.32 30.67
C TRP A 326 1.67 -29.29 30.72
N HIS A 327 1.81 -28.21 31.49
CA HIS A 327 0.81 -27.14 31.53
C HIS A 327 1.27 -25.96 30.68
N VAL A 328 0.75 -25.89 29.46
CA VAL A 328 1.02 -24.81 28.52
C VAL A 328 0.05 -23.66 28.74
N GLN A 329 0.59 -22.45 28.83
CA GLN A 329 -0.21 -21.23 28.96
C GLN A 329 -0.59 -20.69 27.59
N GLU A 330 0.38 -20.51 26.70
CA GLU A 330 0.19 -19.95 25.37
C GLU A 330 1.21 -20.53 24.40
N ILE A 331 0.81 -20.65 23.14
CA ILE A 331 1.70 -20.95 22.02
C ILE A 331 1.54 -19.83 21.01
N VAL A 332 2.66 -19.29 20.53
CA VAL A 332 2.68 -18.29 19.46
C VAL A 332 3.43 -18.87 18.28
N ILE A 333 2.84 -18.80 17.10
CA ILE A 333 3.46 -19.22 15.84
C ILE A 333 3.71 -17.98 15.00
N THR A 334 4.95 -17.78 14.57
CA THR A 334 5.31 -16.78 13.57
C THR A 334 5.62 -17.51 12.26
N GLU A 335 4.86 -17.21 11.21
CA GLU A 335 5.18 -17.59 9.83
C GLU A 335 6.20 -16.58 9.30
N MET A 336 7.41 -17.04 8.93
CA MET A 336 8.55 -16.15 8.76
C MET A 336 8.66 -15.52 7.36
N GLU A 337 7.88 -15.98 6.38
CA GLU A 337 7.89 -15.42 5.02
C GLU A 337 7.15 -14.08 4.99
N LEU A 338 5.92 -14.06 5.49
CA LEU A 338 5.12 -12.83 5.57
C LEU A 338 5.26 -12.16 6.93
N GLY A 339 5.64 -12.89 7.98
CA GLY A 339 5.72 -12.35 9.35
C GLY A 339 4.41 -12.42 10.13
N ASN A 340 3.42 -13.18 9.65
CA ASN A 340 2.14 -13.34 10.34
C ASN A 340 2.31 -14.07 11.68
N LYS A 341 1.68 -13.56 12.74
CA LYS A 341 1.72 -14.16 14.08
C LYS A 341 0.35 -14.68 14.52
N TYR A 342 0.32 -15.92 14.98
CA TYR A 342 -0.87 -16.63 15.42
C TYR A 342 -0.75 -16.99 16.90
N PHE A 343 -1.75 -16.60 17.71
CA PHE A 343 -1.73 -16.75 19.17
C PHE A 343 -2.76 -17.78 19.60
N PHE A 344 -2.31 -18.80 20.33
CA PHE A 344 -3.13 -19.89 20.83
C PHE A 344 -3.14 -19.86 22.36
N ARG A 345 -4.25 -19.38 22.93
CA ARG A 345 -4.43 -19.28 24.38
C ARG A 345 -4.83 -20.62 24.97
N CYS A 346 -3.85 -21.49 25.18
CA CYS A 346 -4.09 -22.86 25.58
C CYS A 346 -4.59 -23.00 27.03
N ASN A 347 -3.86 -22.43 27.99
CA ASN A 347 -4.07 -22.56 29.45
C ASN A 347 -4.58 -23.96 29.87
N ALA A 348 -3.87 -25.01 29.45
CA ALA A 348 -4.38 -26.39 29.52
C ALA A 348 -3.27 -27.40 29.85
N LYS A 349 -3.63 -28.39 30.68
CA LYS A 349 -2.76 -29.53 30.99
C LYS A 349 -2.81 -30.52 29.81
N ILE A 350 -1.64 -30.81 29.24
CA ILE A 350 -1.47 -31.80 28.17
C ILE A 350 -0.88 -33.07 28.80
N PRO A 351 -1.70 -34.14 28.96
CA PRO A 351 -1.22 -35.38 29.57
C PRO A 351 -0.19 -36.07 28.66
N LEU A 352 0.84 -36.65 29.26
CA LEU A 352 1.84 -37.43 28.54
C LEU A 352 1.22 -38.73 28.05
N ARG A 353 1.28 -38.99 26.74
CA ARG A 353 0.67 -40.20 26.16
C ARG A 353 1.63 -40.98 25.27
N ALA A 354 1.48 -42.31 25.32
CA ALA A 354 2.28 -43.27 24.55
C ALA A 354 1.89 -43.34 23.08
N LYS A 355 0.60 -43.13 22.81
CA LYS A 355 0.03 -43.25 21.49
C LYS A 355 0.30 -41.94 20.73
N ARG A 356 1.06 -42.02 19.64
CA ARG A 356 1.14 -40.91 18.67
C ARG A 356 -0.27 -40.65 18.11
N GLY A 357 -0.63 -39.38 17.93
CA GLY A 357 -1.96 -39.00 17.44
C GLY A 357 -2.97 -38.58 18.52
N ASP A 358 -2.62 -38.68 19.81
CA ASP A 358 -3.46 -38.14 20.88
C ASP A 358 -3.09 -36.68 21.15
N HIS A 359 -3.81 -35.78 20.48
CA HIS A 359 -3.56 -34.35 20.52
C HIS A 359 -4.76 -33.61 21.12
N LYS A 360 -4.46 -32.55 21.87
CA LYS A 360 -5.46 -31.54 22.21
C LYS A 360 -5.46 -30.45 21.14
N VAL A 361 -6.65 -30.11 20.63
CA VAL A 361 -6.83 -29.07 19.63
C VAL A 361 -7.03 -27.72 20.32
N PHE A 362 -6.38 -26.68 19.79
CA PHE A 362 -6.58 -25.30 20.20
C PHE A 362 -6.85 -24.43 18.97
N GLU A 363 -7.92 -23.65 19.04
CA GLU A 363 -8.25 -22.67 18.00
C GLU A 363 -7.38 -21.43 18.14
N CYS A 364 -7.09 -20.78 17.02
CA CYS A 364 -6.37 -19.53 16.99
C CYS A 364 -7.21 -18.43 17.66
N ALA A 365 -6.68 -17.84 18.72
CA ALA A 365 -7.38 -16.83 19.50
C ALA A 365 -7.17 -15.42 18.96
N LYS A 366 -6.05 -15.17 18.28
CA LYS A 366 -5.70 -13.88 17.69
C LYS A 366 -4.69 -14.08 16.58
N VAL A 367 -4.84 -13.30 15.50
CA VAL A 367 -3.84 -13.16 14.45
C VAL A 367 -3.34 -11.72 14.45
N ILE A 368 -2.03 -11.55 14.26
CA ILE A 368 -1.42 -10.28 13.86
C ILE A 368 -0.92 -10.50 12.45
N GLU A 369 -1.64 -9.93 11.49
CA GLU A 369 -1.22 -9.92 10.09
C GLU A 369 -0.12 -8.88 9.88
N SER A 370 0.87 -9.25 9.06
CA SER A 370 1.90 -8.34 8.63
C SER A 370 1.40 -7.37 7.56
N PHE A 371 2.22 -6.35 7.27
CA PHE A 371 1.99 -5.47 6.14
C PHE A 371 1.94 -6.24 4.81
N ALA A 372 2.91 -7.14 4.57
CA ALA A 372 2.96 -7.96 3.37
C ALA A 372 1.68 -8.80 3.19
N SER A 373 1.19 -9.44 4.26
CA SER A 373 -0.06 -10.22 4.21
C SER A 373 -1.26 -9.35 3.83
N LYS A 374 -1.36 -8.15 4.41
CA LYS A 374 -2.44 -7.21 4.08
C LYS A 374 -2.33 -6.70 2.65
N ALA A 375 -1.14 -6.29 2.21
CA ALA A 375 -0.89 -5.83 0.84
C ALA A 375 -1.31 -6.90 -0.19
N ARG A 376 -0.99 -8.17 0.07
CA ARG A 376 -1.38 -9.32 -0.77
C ARG A 376 -2.88 -9.56 -0.86
N SER A 377 -3.61 -9.22 0.20
CA SER A 377 -5.06 -9.40 0.23
C SER A 377 -5.79 -8.36 -0.62
N LEU A 378 -5.12 -7.27 -1.04
CA LEU A 378 -5.68 -6.18 -1.84
C LEU A 378 -5.81 -6.57 -3.32
N VAL A 379 -6.61 -7.59 -3.60
CA VAL A 379 -6.96 -7.98 -4.97
C VAL A 379 -8.24 -7.27 -5.41
N PRO A 380 -8.40 -6.93 -6.70
CA PRO A 380 -9.66 -6.44 -7.23
C PRO A 380 -10.79 -7.47 -7.05
N VAL A 381 -11.91 -7.03 -6.49
CA VAL A 381 -13.11 -7.84 -6.23
C VAL A 381 -14.35 -7.08 -6.69
N ARG A 382 -15.32 -7.83 -7.23
CA ARG A 382 -16.61 -7.28 -7.61
C ARG A 382 -17.58 -7.40 -6.43
N TYR A 383 -18.10 -6.27 -6.00
CA TYR A 383 -19.15 -6.16 -5.00
C TYR A 383 -20.49 -5.91 -5.67
N GLU A 384 -21.47 -6.78 -5.44
CA GLU A 384 -22.86 -6.51 -5.82
C GLU A 384 -23.53 -5.66 -4.73
N VAL A 385 -24.10 -4.53 -5.13
CA VAL A 385 -24.82 -3.60 -4.26
C VAL A 385 -26.29 -3.64 -4.65
N ILE A 386 -27.15 -4.13 -3.76
CA ILE A 386 -28.59 -4.13 -3.94
C ILE A 386 -29.18 -3.07 -3.01
N VAL A 387 -29.95 -2.14 -3.57
CA VAL A 387 -30.63 -1.11 -2.82
C VAL A 387 -32.14 -1.32 -2.93
N VAL A 388 -32.81 -1.40 -1.79
CA VAL A 388 -34.26 -1.53 -1.73
C VAL A 388 -34.87 -0.21 -1.29
N THR A 389 -35.68 0.38 -2.16
CA THR A 389 -36.43 1.61 -1.88
C THR A 389 -37.76 1.25 -1.25
N GLY A 390 -38.14 1.95 -0.18
CA GLY A 390 -39.39 1.71 0.52
C GLY A 390 -40.62 1.91 -0.37
N SER A 391 -41.75 1.32 0.01
CA SER A 391 -42.99 1.33 -0.79
C SER A 391 -43.98 2.45 -0.44
N GLN A 392 -43.61 3.35 0.50
CA GLN A 392 -44.47 4.45 0.94
C GLN A 392 -44.69 5.49 -0.18
N LYS A 393 -45.76 6.30 -0.08
CA LYS A 393 -46.02 7.35 -1.09
C LYS A 393 -44.86 8.38 -1.09
N GLY A 394 -44.29 8.61 -2.28
CA GLY A 394 -43.19 9.56 -2.48
C GLY A 394 -41.87 9.10 -1.87
N SER A 395 -41.65 7.78 -1.79
CA SER A 395 -40.42 7.18 -1.26
C SER A 395 -39.29 7.07 -2.27
N GLY A 396 -39.56 7.19 -3.57
CA GLY A 396 -38.54 7.18 -4.62
C GLY A 396 -37.83 8.52 -4.76
N THR A 397 -36.66 8.52 -5.39
CA THR A 397 -35.83 9.72 -5.56
C THR A 397 -35.29 9.85 -6.98
N ASP A 398 -35.12 11.09 -7.42
CA ASP A 398 -34.42 11.45 -8.65
C ASP A 398 -33.04 12.09 -8.37
N ALA A 399 -32.66 12.18 -7.09
CA ALA A 399 -31.34 12.63 -6.68
C ALA A 399 -30.25 11.63 -7.06
N LYS A 400 -29.01 12.10 -7.18
CA LYS A 400 -27.87 11.21 -7.46
C LYS A 400 -27.47 10.51 -6.17
N VAL A 401 -27.65 9.20 -6.13
CA VAL A 401 -27.32 8.35 -4.99
C VAL A 401 -25.86 7.90 -5.06
N HIS A 402 -25.21 7.90 -3.89
CA HIS A 402 -23.85 7.46 -3.69
C HIS A 402 -23.77 6.47 -2.53
N VAL A 403 -22.80 5.57 -2.59
CA VAL A 403 -22.50 4.60 -1.54
C VAL A 403 -21.01 4.64 -1.19
N THR A 404 -20.67 4.38 0.07
CA THR A 404 -19.30 4.09 0.52
C THR A 404 -19.34 2.83 1.37
N LEU A 405 -18.58 1.82 0.98
CA LEU A 405 -18.42 0.58 1.74
C LEU A 405 -17.22 0.73 2.68
N PHE A 406 -17.32 0.24 3.91
CA PHE A 406 -16.23 0.24 4.88
C PHE A 406 -16.02 -1.19 5.39
N GLY A 407 -14.80 -1.69 5.28
CA GLY A 407 -14.41 -3.01 5.75
C GLY A 407 -13.17 -3.01 6.65
N ALA A 408 -12.64 -4.20 6.92
CA ALA A 408 -11.42 -4.40 7.69
C ALA A 408 -10.18 -3.79 7.02
N ASN A 409 -10.12 -3.79 5.68
CA ASN A 409 -8.97 -3.36 4.87
C ASN A 409 -9.09 -1.93 4.33
N GLY A 410 -10.09 -1.16 4.78
CA GLY A 410 -10.29 0.23 4.39
C GLY A 410 -11.71 0.51 3.89
N ASP A 411 -11.86 1.54 3.06
CA ASP A 411 -13.13 1.94 2.47
C ASP A 411 -13.07 1.95 0.94
N SER A 412 -14.23 1.93 0.29
CA SER A 412 -14.32 2.02 -1.17
C SER A 412 -14.13 3.44 -1.70
N GLY A 413 -14.07 4.47 -0.86
CA GLY A 413 -14.41 5.83 -1.26
C GLY A 413 -15.86 5.96 -1.74
N GLN A 414 -16.27 7.20 -2.06
CA GLN A 414 -17.62 7.47 -2.55
C GLN A 414 -17.79 6.93 -3.97
N ARG A 415 -18.79 6.07 -4.18
CA ARG A 415 -19.12 5.46 -5.48
C ARG A 415 -20.53 5.89 -5.89
N ARG A 416 -20.67 6.41 -7.10
CA ARG A 416 -21.99 6.82 -7.62
C ARG A 416 -22.72 5.57 -8.11
N LEU A 417 -23.97 5.42 -7.67
CA LEU A 417 -24.86 4.36 -8.15
C LEU A 417 -25.66 4.87 -9.35
N LYS A 418 -25.41 4.28 -10.52
CA LYS A 418 -26.06 4.66 -11.78
C LYS A 418 -26.33 3.40 -12.61
N GLN A 419 -27.48 3.37 -13.29
CA GLN A 419 -27.78 2.39 -14.32
C GLN A 419 -27.98 3.13 -15.66
N ARG A 420 -27.46 2.56 -16.75
CA ARG A 420 -27.74 3.08 -18.10
C ARG A 420 -29.18 2.70 -18.48
N PHE A 421 -29.91 3.63 -19.09
CA PHE A 421 -31.25 3.42 -19.64
C PHE A 421 -32.34 3.01 -18.62
N ARG A 422 -32.13 3.24 -17.33
CA ARG A 422 -33.13 3.03 -16.28
C ARG A 422 -33.16 4.20 -15.31
N ASN A 423 -34.32 4.44 -14.70
CA ASN A 423 -34.45 5.33 -13.56
C ASN A 423 -34.45 4.48 -12.29
N PRO A 424 -33.31 4.32 -11.60
CA PRO A 424 -33.25 3.56 -10.35
C PRO A 424 -33.89 4.32 -9.19
N PHE A 425 -34.10 3.63 -8.08
CA PHE A 425 -34.59 4.20 -6.82
C PHE A 425 -36.04 4.68 -6.84
N GLU A 426 -36.87 4.03 -7.67
CA GLU A 426 -38.30 4.23 -7.69
C GLU A 426 -38.99 3.65 -6.45
N ARG A 427 -40.20 4.12 -6.15
CA ARG A 427 -40.98 3.59 -5.02
C ARG A 427 -41.12 2.07 -5.11
N GLY A 428 -40.70 1.36 -4.07
CA GLY A 428 -40.77 -0.10 -3.98
C GLY A 428 -39.80 -0.84 -4.90
N SER A 429 -38.85 -0.15 -5.53
CA SER A 429 -37.87 -0.78 -6.41
C SER A 429 -36.81 -1.55 -5.63
N THR A 430 -36.21 -2.52 -6.31
CA THR A 430 -34.97 -3.19 -5.90
C THR A 430 -33.98 -3.06 -7.04
N ASP A 431 -32.95 -2.24 -6.82
CA ASP A 431 -31.98 -1.86 -7.84
C ASP A 431 -30.63 -2.51 -7.54
N ARG A 432 -30.00 -3.09 -8.56
CA ARG A 432 -28.71 -3.79 -8.45
C ARG A 432 -27.60 -3.00 -9.14
N PHE A 433 -26.45 -2.91 -8.51
CA PHE A 433 -25.25 -2.25 -9.00
C PHE A 433 -24.02 -3.12 -8.74
N TYR A 434 -22.95 -2.85 -9.46
CA TYR A 434 -21.69 -3.56 -9.30
C TYR A 434 -20.56 -2.56 -9.13
N LEU A 435 -19.72 -2.79 -8.13
CA LEU A 435 -18.52 -2.00 -7.85
C LEU A 435 -17.32 -2.92 -7.98
N GLU A 436 -16.35 -2.55 -8.81
CA GLU A 436 -15.05 -3.22 -8.87
C GLU A 436 -14.06 -2.38 -8.08
N ILE A 437 -13.67 -2.88 -6.91
CA ILE A 437 -12.81 -2.21 -5.93
C ILE A 437 -11.89 -3.25 -5.28
N LEU A 438 -10.88 -2.82 -4.53
CA LEU A 438 -10.03 -3.76 -3.81
C LEU A 438 -10.79 -4.45 -2.67
N GLU A 439 -10.37 -5.67 -2.33
CA GLU A 439 -10.94 -6.45 -1.24
C GLU A 439 -10.92 -5.68 0.09
N LEU A 440 -12.11 -5.36 0.60
CA LEU A 440 -12.30 -4.61 1.84
C LEU A 440 -12.28 -5.52 3.08
N GLY A 441 -12.28 -6.84 2.91
CA GLY A 441 -12.39 -7.78 4.02
C GLY A 441 -13.78 -7.78 4.64
N GLU A 442 -13.88 -8.06 5.94
CA GLU A 442 -15.16 -8.04 6.65
C GLU A 442 -15.80 -6.65 6.61
N LEU A 443 -17.01 -6.53 6.06
CA LEU A 443 -17.74 -5.27 5.96
C LEU A 443 -18.28 -4.85 7.33
N LYS A 444 -17.90 -3.64 7.76
CA LYS A 444 -18.23 -3.08 9.08
C LYS A 444 -19.43 -2.13 9.03
N LYS A 445 -19.54 -1.36 7.95
CA LYS A 445 -20.66 -0.42 7.72
C LYS A 445 -20.75 -0.03 6.25
N VAL A 446 -21.90 0.53 5.88
CA VAL A 446 -22.13 1.17 4.59
C VAL A 446 -22.66 2.58 4.83
N ARG A 447 -22.11 3.57 4.13
CA ARG A 447 -22.71 4.89 4.03
C ARG A 447 -23.51 4.97 2.74
N ILE A 448 -24.77 5.37 2.82
CA ILE A 448 -25.62 5.66 1.65
C ILE A 448 -26.16 7.08 1.73
N GLU A 449 -26.10 7.82 0.63
CA GLU A 449 -26.43 9.24 0.60
C GLU A 449 -26.89 9.72 -0.78
N HIS A 450 -27.49 10.90 -0.83
CA HIS A 450 -27.87 11.55 -2.08
C HIS A 450 -27.54 13.05 -2.09
N ASP A 451 -27.36 13.61 -3.27
CA ASP A 451 -26.94 15.01 -3.46
C ASP A 451 -28.06 16.05 -3.34
N SER A 452 -29.28 15.62 -3.01
CA SER A 452 -30.50 16.46 -2.96
C SER A 452 -30.88 17.18 -4.25
N THR A 453 -30.34 16.76 -5.40
CA THR A 453 -30.75 17.30 -6.70
C THR A 453 -32.05 16.64 -7.19
N GLY A 454 -32.64 17.17 -8.26
CA GLY A 454 -33.89 16.67 -8.82
C GLY A 454 -35.15 17.35 -8.25
N LEU A 455 -36.30 16.95 -8.77
CA LEU A 455 -37.63 17.42 -8.43
C LEU A 455 -38.15 16.80 -7.13
N SER A 456 -37.79 15.55 -6.84
CA SER A 456 -38.23 14.81 -5.64
C SER A 456 -37.05 14.12 -4.95
N PRO A 457 -36.15 14.88 -4.31
CA PRO A 457 -34.92 14.34 -3.74
C PRO A 457 -35.14 13.44 -2.51
N GLY A 458 -36.29 13.56 -1.85
CA GLY A 458 -36.61 12.83 -0.62
C GLY A 458 -36.76 11.34 -0.88
N TRP A 459 -36.00 10.52 -0.15
CA TRP A 459 -35.88 9.09 -0.42
C TRP A 459 -36.12 8.28 0.84
N LEU A 460 -36.90 7.20 0.76
CA LEU A 460 -37.01 6.24 1.86
C LEU A 460 -36.21 4.99 1.52
N VAL A 461 -35.08 4.80 2.19
CA VAL A 461 -34.25 3.61 2.02
C VAL A 461 -34.74 2.54 2.97
N GLU A 462 -35.11 1.38 2.44
CA GLU A 462 -35.51 0.25 3.26
C GLU A 462 -34.27 -0.48 3.79
N ARG A 463 -33.36 -0.88 2.90
CA ARG A 463 -32.11 -1.55 3.23
C ARG A 463 -31.13 -1.54 2.06
N VAL A 464 -29.88 -1.86 2.36
CA VAL A 464 -28.82 -2.13 1.38
C VAL A 464 -28.32 -3.56 1.63
N GLU A 465 -28.11 -4.33 0.58
CA GLU A 465 -27.46 -5.65 0.66
C GLU A 465 -26.20 -5.61 -0.18
N ILE A 466 -25.09 -6.10 0.39
CA ILE A 466 -23.79 -6.13 -0.28
C ILE A 466 -23.30 -7.56 -0.35
N THR A 467 -22.98 -8.04 -1.55
CA THR A 467 -22.39 -9.38 -1.76
C THR A 467 -20.98 -9.25 -2.31
N ASN A 468 -20.01 -9.81 -1.60
CA ASN A 468 -18.64 -9.95 -2.09
C ASN A 468 -18.57 -11.17 -3.03
N SER A 469 -18.21 -10.97 -4.31
CA SER A 469 -18.20 -12.06 -5.29
C SER A 469 -17.09 -13.09 -5.08
N ALA A 470 -16.00 -12.73 -4.43
CA ALA A 470 -14.87 -13.61 -4.17
C ALA A 470 -15.15 -14.61 -3.04
N THR A 471 -15.87 -14.17 -2.01
CA THR A 471 -16.23 -15.01 -0.84
C THR A 471 -17.64 -15.57 -0.89
N GLY A 472 -18.54 -14.96 -1.69
CA GLY A 472 -19.97 -15.26 -1.71
C GLY A 472 -20.74 -14.77 -0.48
N ILE A 473 -20.08 -14.05 0.44
CA ILE A 473 -20.69 -13.54 1.66
C ILE A 473 -21.62 -12.37 1.29
N ALA A 474 -22.90 -12.51 1.64
CA ALA A 474 -23.92 -11.47 1.52
C ALA A 474 -24.20 -10.85 2.89
N THR A 475 -24.09 -9.52 2.99
CA THR A 475 -24.29 -8.76 4.22
C THR A 475 -25.48 -7.81 4.07
N ASN A 476 -26.42 -7.86 5.01
CA ASN A 476 -27.63 -7.04 5.01
C ASN A 476 -27.47 -5.84 5.95
N PHE A 477 -27.76 -4.64 5.43
CA PHE A 477 -27.68 -3.36 6.13
C PHE A 477 -29.09 -2.72 6.18
N PRO A 478 -29.89 -2.98 7.23
CA PRO A 478 -31.23 -2.42 7.36
C PRO A 478 -31.17 -0.90 7.61
N CYS A 479 -32.12 -0.16 7.03
CA CYS A 479 -32.25 1.30 7.21
C CYS A 479 -33.65 1.67 7.72
N GLY A 480 -34.67 1.58 6.86
CA GLY A 480 -36.05 1.95 7.16
C GLY A 480 -36.26 3.44 7.48
N LYS A 481 -35.41 4.33 6.95
CA LYS A 481 -35.44 5.78 7.26
C LYS A 481 -35.53 6.64 6.01
N TRP A 482 -36.18 7.78 6.17
CA TRP A 482 -36.15 8.86 5.18
C TRP A 482 -34.77 9.53 5.18
N LEU A 483 -34.25 9.74 3.97
CA LEU A 483 -33.15 10.60 3.62
C LEU A 483 -33.77 11.79 2.85
N ASP A 484 -34.08 12.86 3.55
CA ASP A 484 -34.85 13.99 3.02
C ASP A 484 -34.66 15.19 3.94
N LYS A 485 -34.41 16.39 3.40
CA LYS A 485 -34.26 17.63 4.20
C LYS A 485 -35.55 18.09 4.90
N LYS A 486 -36.72 17.59 4.46
CA LYS A 486 -38.06 17.99 4.93
C LYS A 486 -38.79 16.90 5.72
N LYS A 487 -38.34 15.65 5.65
CA LYS A 487 -38.95 14.49 6.34
C LYS A 487 -37.95 13.80 7.27
N GLY A 488 -38.45 12.89 8.11
CA GLY A 488 -37.61 12.13 9.03
C GLY A 488 -36.84 13.05 9.97
N ASP A 489 -35.53 12.84 10.07
CA ASP A 489 -34.61 13.66 10.88
C ASP A 489 -33.84 14.70 10.05
N ARG A 490 -34.27 14.97 8.82
CA ARG A 490 -33.70 15.98 7.93
C ARG A 490 -32.30 15.68 7.38
N LEU A 491 -31.79 14.46 7.58
CA LEU A 491 -30.52 14.02 7.01
C LEU A 491 -30.70 13.46 5.60
N THR A 492 -29.69 13.61 4.75
CA THR A 492 -29.68 13.11 3.35
C THR A 492 -28.71 11.95 3.16
N TRP A 493 -28.26 11.36 4.28
CA TRP A 493 -27.30 10.29 4.34
C TRP A 493 -27.52 9.42 5.58
N ARG A 494 -27.00 8.19 5.54
CA ARG A 494 -26.96 7.25 6.67
C ARG A 494 -25.69 6.44 6.67
N GLU A 495 -25.17 6.18 7.86
CA GLU A 495 -24.33 5.01 8.10
C GLU A 495 -25.20 3.86 8.59
N LEU A 496 -25.09 2.72 7.91
CA LEU A 496 -25.82 1.50 8.18
C LEU A 496 -24.82 0.43 8.65
N PHE A 497 -25.21 -0.33 9.65
CA PHE A 497 -24.40 -1.40 10.23
C PHE A 497 -25.01 -2.75 9.87
N PRO A 498 -24.19 -3.81 9.74
CA PRO A 498 -24.69 -5.13 9.40
C PRO A 498 -25.67 -5.62 10.48
N ARG A 499 -26.72 -6.31 10.04
CA ARG A 499 -27.62 -7.00 10.98
C ARG A 499 -26.84 -8.12 11.67
N SER A 500 -26.71 -8.01 13.00
CA SER A 500 -26.10 -9.01 13.88
C SER A 500 -26.84 -10.34 13.88
#